data_AF-A0A3D2Z707-F1
#
_entry.id   AF-A0A3D2Z707-F1
#
_cell.length_a   1.000
_cell.length_b   1.000
_cell.length_c   1.000
_cell.angle_alpha   90.00
_cell.angle_beta   90.00
_cell.angle_gamma   90.00
#
_symmetry.space_group_name_H-M   'P 1'
#
loop_
_entity.id
_entity.type
_entity.pdbx_description
1 polymer ?
#
loop_
_entity_poly.entity_id
_entity_poly.type
_entity_poly.pdbx_seq_one_letter_code
_entity_poly.pdbx_strand_id
1 'polypeptide(L)'
;MTENVESMETEDLVQAILDLEHDREVQVEDTDLAQELSDHVKEYVDELVQLRADESVGEGRKRKGRKNVEVPEGPVPELMALPPGEQARWIFMERYISLEKHEDILGINLQPEAFAEFQESFDRLIKDLLLLPRSLEAAGKNDITGLQKLFASYVPIFRYNEIADDHGVLAESSVANLRQAYHSYFYKRRKKTNWFEAQQFYTEPVPGPRWVLCETEYHNCTLRRPHHKLDKFARDWDLPPEFAHQKSIVEDIYDRIIVGEALAEDLFAGGTNNMTTTQYRVRKSRRLVFTVQRVHKITLHGKRGIPHWRASRRLWPALHPTLAFPETP
;
A
#
# COMPACT_ATOMS: atom_id res chain seq x y z
N MET A 1 44.76 23.65 17.41
CA MET A 1 43.59 24.03 18.20
C MET A 1 42.42 23.31 17.57
N THR A 2 42.02 22.20 18.17
CA THR A 2 40.91 21.37 17.74
C THR A 2 39.65 21.97 18.34
N GLU A 3 38.85 22.67 17.53
CA GLU A 3 37.53 23.13 17.95
C GLU A 3 36.57 21.96 17.98
N ASN A 4 35.87 21.86 19.10
CA ASN A 4 34.88 20.84 19.41
C ASN A 4 33.73 20.92 18.41
N VAL A 5 33.53 19.86 17.64
CA VAL A 5 32.20 19.55 17.10
C VAL A 5 31.36 19.11 18.29
N GLU A 6 30.51 19.99 18.81
CA GLU A 6 29.53 19.64 19.83
C GLU A 6 28.65 18.52 19.28
N SER A 7 28.83 17.32 19.84
CA SER A 7 27.92 16.21 19.62
C SER A 7 26.55 16.64 20.14
N MET A 8 25.59 16.87 19.23
CA MET A 8 24.18 17.06 19.60
C MET A 8 23.80 15.96 20.60
N GLU A 9 23.41 16.35 21.81
CA GLU A 9 23.07 15.37 22.82
C GLU A 9 21.87 14.56 22.33
N THR A 10 21.81 13.28 22.69
CA THR A 10 20.75 12.38 22.20
C THR A 10 19.35 12.88 22.56
N GLU A 11 19.24 13.70 23.61
CA GLU A 11 18.01 14.37 24.01
C GLU A 11 17.62 15.50 23.04
N ASP A 12 18.58 16.25 22.49
CA ASP A 12 18.33 17.32 21.51
C ASP A 12 17.88 16.75 20.16
N LEU A 13 18.46 15.63 19.74
CA LEU A 13 18.01 14.91 18.54
C LEU A 13 16.58 14.36 18.72
N VAL A 14 16.27 13.84 19.91
CA VAL A 14 14.91 13.36 20.24
C VAL A 14 13.93 14.53 20.27
N GLN A 15 14.32 15.68 20.81
CA GLN A 15 13.49 16.86 20.87
C GLN A 15 13.25 17.47 19.48
N ALA A 16 14.28 17.53 18.61
CA ALA A 16 14.14 17.98 17.22
C ALA A 16 13.22 17.06 16.40
N ILE A 17 13.31 15.73 16.60
CA ILE A 17 12.37 14.77 16.00
C ILE A 17 10.96 15.00 16.53
N LEU A 18 10.79 15.24 17.84
CA LEU A 18 9.50 15.54 18.43
C LEU A 18 8.93 16.88 17.92
N ASP A 19 9.74 17.91 17.74
CA ASP A 19 9.28 19.22 17.26
C ASP A 19 8.88 19.15 15.77
N LEU A 20 9.61 18.39 14.94
CA LEU A 20 9.19 18.03 13.58
C LEU A 20 7.92 17.16 13.56
N GLU A 21 7.72 16.28 14.56
CA GLU A 21 6.51 15.46 14.71
C GLU A 21 5.26 16.27 15.13
N HIS A 22 5.42 17.49 15.65
CA HIS A 22 4.33 18.35 16.11
C HIS A 22 4.07 19.57 15.21
N ASP A 23 4.59 19.59 13.98
CA ASP A 23 4.53 20.74 13.05
C ASP A 23 4.98 22.06 13.73
N ARG A 24 5.94 21.98 14.65
CA ARG A 24 6.73 23.15 15.03
C ARG A 24 7.81 23.28 13.97
N GLU A 25 7.52 24.06 12.93
CA GLU A 25 8.55 24.53 12.02
C GLU A 25 9.56 25.34 12.83
N VAL A 26 10.62 24.67 13.32
CA VAL A 26 11.86 25.37 13.62
C VAL A 26 12.47 25.59 12.24
N GLN A 27 12.15 26.72 11.63
CA GLN A 27 12.96 27.22 10.53
C GLN A 27 14.38 27.28 11.08
N VAL A 28 15.31 26.55 10.47
CA VAL A 28 16.73 26.77 10.72
C VAL A 28 17.00 28.16 10.15
N GLU A 29 16.91 29.18 11.00
CA GLU A 29 17.07 30.60 10.60
C GLU A 29 18.50 30.85 10.08
N ASP A 30 19.43 29.97 10.43
CA ASP A 30 20.82 29.99 9.98
C ASP A 30 20.99 29.17 8.68
N THR A 31 21.03 29.88 7.56
CA THR A 31 21.23 29.28 6.23
C THR A 31 22.56 28.56 6.08
N ASP A 32 23.59 28.95 6.83
CA ASP A 32 24.91 28.33 6.77
C ASP A 32 24.87 26.98 7.50
N LEU A 33 24.21 26.93 8.66
CA LEU A 33 23.96 25.68 9.40
C LEU A 33 23.08 24.70 8.60
N ALA A 34 22.06 25.21 7.88
CA ALA A 34 21.20 24.38 7.03
C ALA A 34 21.97 23.76 5.86
N GLN A 35 22.89 24.51 5.25
CA GLN A 35 23.76 24.03 4.18
C GLN A 35 24.77 23.01 4.70
N GLU A 36 25.40 23.27 5.85
CA GLU A 36 26.34 22.35 6.49
C GLU A 36 25.66 21.02 6.88
N LEU A 37 24.44 21.08 7.42
CA LEU A 37 23.63 19.89 7.70
C LEU A 37 23.23 19.15 6.41
N SER A 38 22.90 19.88 5.34
CA SER A 38 22.57 19.28 4.04
C SER A 38 23.76 18.52 3.46
N ASP A 39 24.95 19.14 3.50
CA ASP A 39 26.18 18.54 2.99
C ASP A 39 26.63 17.36 3.87
N HIS A 40 26.46 17.44 5.19
CA HIS A 40 26.75 16.33 6.10
C HIS A 40 25.78 15.15 5.90
N VAL A 41 24.48 15.42 5.71
CA VAL A 41 23.48 14.36 5.46
C VAL A 41 23.65 13.74 4.07
N LYS A 42 24.09 14.52 3.07
CA LYS A 42 24.31 14.07 1.70
C LYS A 42 25.33 12.91 1.64
N GLU A 43 26.41 12.98 2.41
CA GLU A 43 27.41 11.91 2.48
C GLU A 43 26.81 10.57 2.95
N TYR A 44 25.96 10.60 3.98
CA TYR A 44 25.29 9.39 4.47
C TYR A 44 24.20 8.89 3.51
N VAL A 45 23.51 9.80 2.82
CA VAL A 45 22.53 9.43 1.78
C VAL A 45 23.25 8.77 0.60
N ASP A 46 24.39 9.30 0.18
CA ASP A 46 25.19 8.75 -0.91
C ASP A 46 25.84 7.41 -0.53
N GLU A 47 26.31 7.24 0.71
CA GLU A 47 26.74 5.94 1.25
C GLU A 47 25.60 4.92 1.31
N LEU A 48 24.40 5.33 1.74
CA LEU A 48 23.22 4.46 1.74
C LEU A 48 22.80 4.04 0.33
N VAL A 49 22.97 4.93 -0.66
CA VAL A 49 22.74 4.63 -2.07
C VAL A 49 23.80 3.66 -2.61
N GLN A 50 25.08 3.84 -2.27
CA GLN A 50 26.16 2.92 -2.65
C GLN A 50 26.02 1.54 -2.00
N LEU A 51 25.70 1.46 -0.71
CA LEU A 51 25.45 0.18 -0.03
C LEU A 51 24.26 -0.59 -0.63
N ARG A 52 23.26 0.14 -1.15
CA ARG A 52 22.13 -0.46 -1.90
C ARG A 52 22.54 -0.96 -3.28
N ALA A 53 23.56 -0.36 -3.88
CA ALA A 53 24.14 -0.82 -5.14
C ALA A 53 25.04 -2.05 -4.93
N ASP A 54 25.81 -2.10 -3.84
CA ASP A 54 26.72 -3.20 -3.54
C ASP A 54 26.03 -4.46 -3.00
N GLU A 55 24.88 -4.35 -2.32
CA GLU A 55 24.00 -5.50 -2.01
C GLU A 55 23.44 -6.18 -3.30
N SER A 56 23.64 -5.61 -4.49
CA SER A 56 23.20 -6.17 -5.77
C SER A 56 24.25 -7.01 -6.53
N VAL A 57 25.48 -7.13 -6.00
CA VAL A 57 26.56 -7.90 -6.62
C VAL A 57 26.86 -9.16 -5.79
N GLY A 58 25.91 -10.09 -5.76
CA GLY A 58 26.04 -11.38 -5.07
C GLY A 58 25.14 -12.45 -5.68
N GLU A 59 25.70 -13.19 -6.64
CA GLU A 59 25.27 -14.46 -7.22
C GLU A 59 23.76 -14.71 -7.49
N GLY A 60 23.41 -14.67 -8.78
CA GLY A 60 22.58 -15.73 -9.36
C GLY A 60 21.06 -15.57 -9.28
N ARG A 61 20.51 -14.39 -9.61
CA ARG A 61 19.14 -14.30 -10.14
C ARG A 61 19.13 -13.49 -11.43
N LYS A 62 18.82 -14.17 -12.54
CA LYS A 62 18.45 -13.52 -13.80
C LYS A 62 17.39 -12.47 -13.50
N ARG A 63 17.77 -11.19 -13.52
CA ARG A 63 16.83 -10.07 -13.64
C ARG A 63 16.04 -10.35 -14.91
N LYS A 64 14.79 -10.79 -14.78
CA LYS A 64 13.81 -10.64 -15.85
C LYS A 64 13.86 -9.15 -16.21
N GLY A 65 14.13 -8.86 -17.48
CA GLY A 65 14.23 -7.49 -17.95
C GLY A 65 13.00 -6.71 -17.51
N ARG A 66 13.19 -5.46 -17.09
CA ARG A 66 12.13 -4.47 -17.08
C ARG A 66 11.39 -4.63 -18.40
N LYS A 67 10.13 -5.05 -18.36
CA LYS A 67 9.25 -4.86 -19.51
C LYS A 67 9.34 -3.38 -19.84
N ASN A 68 9.60 -3.07 -21.11
CA ASN A 68 9.39 -1.71 -21.58
C ASN A 68 7.96 -1.35 -21.19
N VAL A 69 7.78 -0.22 -20.51
CA VAL A 69 6.46 0.33 -20.20
C VAL A 69 5.67 0.35 -21.50
N GLU A 70 4.71 -0.56 -21.66
CA GLU A 70 3.85 -0.60 -22.84
C GLU A 70 2.93 0.62 -22.74
N VAL A 71 3.41 1.74 -23.28
CA VAL A 71 2.58 2.93 -23.51
C VAL A 71 1.50 2.51 -24.50
N PRO A 72 0.20 2.79 -24.23
CA PRO A 72 -0.85 2.44 -25.16
C PRO A 72 -0.51 2.97 -26.57
N GLU A 73 -0.42 2.07 -27.54
CA GLU A 73 0.02 2.42 -28.90
C GLU A 73 -1.05 3.28 -29.60
N GLY A 74 -0.71 4.53 -29.93
CA GLY A 74 -1.59 5.43 -30.68
C GLY A 74 -1.32 6.92 -30.46
N PRO A 75 -1.99 7.80 -31.22
CA PRO A 75 -2.00 9.24 -30.91
C PRO A 75 -2.61 9.46 -29.52
N VAL A 76 -2.04 10.39 -28.75
CA VAL A 76 -2.54 10.75 -27.41
C VAL A 76 -4.01 11.18 -27.52
N PRO A 77 -4.96 10.42 -26.95
CA PRO A 77 -6.38 10.70 -27.11
C PRO A 77 -6.82 11.87 -26.22
N GLU A 78 -8.01 12.39 -26.49
CA GLU A 78 -8.72 13.25 -25.54
C GLU A 78 -9.30 12.35 -24.44
N LEU A 79 -8.66 12.34 -23.27
CA LEU A 79 -8.91 11.41 -22.18
C LEU A 79 -10.38 11.44 -21.72
N MET A 80 -10.97 12.63 -21.59
CA MET A 80 -12.35 12.79 -21.14
C MET A 80 -13.39 12.33 -22.15
N ALA A 81 -13.01 12.13 -23.42
CA ALA A 81 -13.87 11.56 -24.45
C ALA A 81 -13.85 10.02 -24.46
N LEU A 82 -12.89 9.40 -23.76
CA LEU A 82 -12.79 7.95 -23.64
C LEU A 82 -13.74 7.38 -22.58
N PRO A 83 -14.17 6.11 -22.71
CA PRO A 83 -14.87 5.44 -21.63
C PRO A 83 -13.95 5.23 -20.41
N PRO A 84 -14.50 5.11 -19.18
CA PRO A 84 -13.70 5.05 -17.96
C PRO A 84 -12.68 3.91 -17.90
N GLY A 85 -12.99 2.74 -18.47
CA GLY A 85 -12.03 1.64 -18.64
C GLY A 85 -10.78 2.03 -19.43
N GLU A 86 -10.95 2.79 -20.52
CA GLU A 86 -9.82 3.31 -21.31
C GLU A 86 -9.10 4.45 -20.61
N GLN A 87 -9.84 5.33 -19.91
CA GLN A 87 -9.23 6.36 -19.07
C GLN A 87 -8.28 5.73 -18.04
N ALA A 88 -8.73 4.68 -17.36
CA ALA A 88 -7.92 3.95 -16.41
C ALA A 88 -6.68 3.31 -17.04
N ARG A 89 -6.80 2.73 -18.25
CA ARG A 89 -5.65 2.19 -19.00
C ARG A 89 -4.58 3.27 -19.24
N TRP A 90 -4.96 4.48 -19.62
CA TRP A 90 -4.03 5.59 -19.84
C TRP A 90 -3.44 6.16 -18.55
N ILE A 91 -4.20 6.18 -17.45
CA ILE A 91 -3.78 6.77 -16.16
C ILE A 91 -2.89 5.80 -15.37
N PHE A 92 -3.35 4.56 -15.20
CA PHE A 92 -2.68 3.56 -14.37
C PHE A 92 -1.68 2.70 -15.15
N MET A 93 -1.77 2.69 -16.49
CA MET A 93 -0.87 1.95 -17.37
C MET A 93 -0.89 0.47 -17.00
N GLU A 94 0.28 -0.15 -16.85
CA GLU A 94 0.43 -1.56 -16.45
C GLU A 94 -0.22 -1.88 -15.10
N ARG A 95 -0.47 -0.88 -14.23
CA ARG A 95 -1.14 -1.07 -12.93
C ARG A 95 -2.66 -1.20 -13.04
N TYR A 96 -3.25 -0.96 -14.21
CA TYR A 96 -4.67 -1.22 -14.40
C TYR A 96 -4.93 -2.73 -14.47
N ILE A 97 -5.73 -3.22 -13.52
CA ILE A 97 -6.17 -4.63 -13.47
C ILE A 97 -7.66 -4.63 -13.78
N SER A 98 -8.05 -5.18 -14.94
CA SER A 98 -9.45 -5.22 -15.36
C SER A 98 -10.28 -6.16 -14.49
N LEU A 99 -11.61 -6.06 -14.55
CA LEU A 99 -12.49 -6.96 -13.79
C LEU A 99 -12.30 -8.42 -14.22
N GLU A 100 -12.17 -8.69 -15.52
CA GLU A 100 -11.90 -10.02 -16.06
C GLU A 100 -10.58 -10.58 -15.52
N LYS A 101 -9.56 -9.72 -15.39
CA LYS A 101 -8.28 -10.15 -14.80
C LYS A 101 -8.42 -10.49 -13.32
N HIS A 102 -9.30 -9.81 -12.59
CA HIS A 102 -9.63 -10.19 -11.22
C HIS A 102 -10.39 -11.54 -11.19
N GLU A 103 -11.34 -11.77 -12.09
CA GLU A 103 -12.04 -13.05 -12.20
C GLU A 103 -11.07 -14.22 -12.43
N ASP A 104 -10.14 -14.05 -13.37
CA ASP A 104 -9.08 -15.02 -13.67
C ASP A 104 -8.23 -15.34 -12.44
N ILE A 105 -7.77 -14.30 -11.71
CA ILE A 105 -6.92 -14.48 -10.54
C ILE A 105 -7.70 -15.22 -9.44
N LEU A 106 -8.94 -14.80 -9.18
CA LEU A 106 -9.80 -15.35 -8.14
C LEU A 106 -10.38 -16.73 -8.49
N GLY A 107 -10.29 -17.14 -9.76
CA GLY A 107 -10.90 -18.36 -10.28
C GLY A 107 -12.43 -18.34 -10.25
N ILE A 108 -13.03 -17.14 -10.30
CA ILE A 108 -14.49 -16.96 -10.29
C ILE A 108 -15.02 -16.70 -11.70
N ASN A 109 -16.33 -16.83 -11.87
CA ASN A 109 -17.03 -16.47 -13.10
C ASN A 109 -18.35 -15.78 -12.73
N LEU A 110 -18.32 -14.45 -12.77
CA LEU A 110 -19.45 -13.61 -12.45
C LEU A 110 -20.53 -13.78 -13.52
N GLN A 111 -21.79 -13.75 -13.09
CA GLN A 111 -22.89 -13.69 -14.04
C GLN A 111 -22.84 -12.35 -14.80
N PRO A 112 -23.27 -12.30 -16.08
CA PRO A 112 -23.18 -11.09 -16.90
C PRO A 112 -23.77 -9.84 -16.24
N GLU A 113 -24.86 -9.99 -15.49
CA GLU A 113 -25.52 -8.90 -14.77
C GLU A 113 -24.64 -8.35 -13.64
N ALA A 114 -24.05 -9.23 -12.82
CA ALA A 114 -23.16 -8.84 -11.72
C ALA A 114 -21.85 -8.24 -12.27
N PHE A 115 -21.32 -8.82 -13.36
CA PHE A 115 -20.15 -8.26 -14.04
C PHE A 115 -20.41 -6.83 -14.50
N ALA A 116 -21.55 -6.59 -15.17
CA ALA A 116 -21.93 -5.27 -15.63
C ALA A 116 -22.11 -4.27 -14.46
N GLU A 117 -22.72 -4.70 -13.36
CA GLU A 117 -22.88 -3.89 -12.15
C GLU A 117 -21.53 -3.48 -11.54
N PHE A 118 -20.60 -4.43 -11.40
CA PHE A 118 -19.28 -4.14 -10.85
C PHE A 118 -18.42 -3.32 -11.81
N GLN A 119 -18.60 -3.47 -13.12
CA GLN A 119 -17.96 -2.61 -14.12
C GLN A 119 -18.53 -1.18 -14.07
N GLU A 120 -19.84 -1.01 -13.85
CA GLU A 120 -20.43 0.32 -13.64
C GLU A 120 -19.95 0.97 -12.34
N SER A 121 -19.74 0.17 -11.28
CA SER A 121 -19.10 0.63 -10.04
C SER A 121 -17.67 1.12 -10.27
N PHE A 122 -16.88 0.42 -11.10
CA PHE A 122 -15.56 0.88 -11.53
C PHE A 122 -15.64 2.20 -12.30
N ASP A 123 -16.57 2.28 -13.26
CA ASP A 123 -16.74 3.48 -14.09
C ASP A 123 -17.10 4.70 -13.24
N ARG A 124 -17.91 4.52 -12.19
CA ARG A 124 -18.19 5.57 -11.18
C ARG A 124 -16.93 5.96 -10.42
N LEU A 125 -16.16 5.00 -9.90
CA LEU A 125 -14.89 5.27 -9.22
C LEU A 125 -13.95 6.15 -10.05
N ILE A 126 -13.75 5.81 -11.33
CA ILE A 126 -12.85 6.57 -12.21
C ILE A 126 -13.37 7.98 -12.46
N LYS A 127 -14.68 8.14 -12.70
CA LYS A 127 -15.30 9.46 -12.86
C LYS A 127 -15.13 10.31 -11.61
N ASP A 128 -15.42 9.75 -10.44
CA ASP A 128 -15.29 10.46 -9.16
C ASP A 128 -13.83 10.88 -8.94
N LEU A 129 -12.87 9.99 -9.19
CA LEU A 129 -11.44 10.29 -9.07
C LEU A 129 -10.99 11.41 -10.00
N LEU A 130 -11.54 11.53 -11.21
CA LEU A 130 -11.21 12.59 -12.18
C LEU A 130 -11.94 13.91 -11.91
N LEU A 131 -12.97 13.90 -11.05
CA LEU A 131 -13.68 15.10 -10.61
C LEU A 131 -13.09 15.72 -9.33
N LEU A 132 -12.15 15.02 -8.65
CA LEU A 132 -11.49 15.57 -7.47
C LEU A 132 -10.62 16.78 -7.83
N PRO A 133 -10.54 17.82 -6.97
CA PRO A 133 -9.76 19.03 -7.27
C PRO A 133 -8.32 18.74 -7.68
N ARG A 134 -7.70 17.74 -7.06
CA ARG A 134 -6.32 17.32 -7.32
C ARG A 134 -6.07 16.75 -8.72
N SER A 135 -7.08 16.19 -9.37
CA SER A 135 -7.00 15.59 -10.72
C SER A 135 -7.68 16.45 -11.78
N LEU A 136 -8.67 17.27 -11.38
CA LEU A 136 -9.56 18.01 -12.27
C LEU A 136 -8.81 18.92 -13.25
N GLU A 137 -7.78 19.64 -12.79
CA GLU A 137 -6.99 20.52 -13.66
C GLU A 137 -6.23 19.72 -14.73
N ALA A 138 -5.58 18.63 -14.34
CA ALA A 138 -4.85 17.77 -15.26
C ALA A 138 -5.79 17.06 -16.24
N ALA A 139 -6.95 16.60 -15.77
CA ALA A 139 -8.00 16.02 -16.61
C ALA A 139 -8.55 17.03 -17.63
N GLY A 140 -8.88 18.25 -17.20
CA GLY A 140 -9.41 19.31 -18.07
C GLY A 140 -8.42 19.82 -19.11
N LYS A 141 -7.11 19.76 -18.83
CA LYS A 141 -6.04 20.10 -19.77
C LYS A 141 -5.61 18.94 -20.67
N ASN A 142 -6.23 17.77 -20.53
CA ASN A 142 -5.78 16.52 -21.15
C ASN A 142 -4.30 16.18 -20.84
N ASP A 143 -3.83 16.56 -19.64
CA ASP A 143 -2.47 16.26 -19.17
C ASP A 143 -2.40 14.83 -18.61
N ILE A 144 -2.37 13.87 -19.53
CA ILE A 144 -2.26 12.44 -19.19
C ILE A 144 -0.98 12.17 -18.38
N THR A 145 0.12 12.86 -18.68
CA THR A 145 1.38 12.68 -17.94
C THR A 145 1.28 13.17 -16.50
N GLY A 146 0.60 14.30 -16.29
CA GLY A 146 0.29 14.81 -14.95
C GLY A 146 -0.56 13.82 -14.14
N LEU A 147 -1.58 13.24 -14.76
CA LEU A 147 -2.42 12.22 -14.14
C LEU A 147 -1.62 10.93 -13.83
N GLN A 148 -0.79 10.45 -14.77
CA GLN A 148 0.06 9.28 -14.54
C GLN A 148 1.03 9.48 -13.36
N LYS A 149 1.56 10.70 -13.19
CA LYS A 149 2.40 11.06 -12.04
C LYS A 149 1.59 11.10 -10.75
N LEU A 150 0.39 11.69 -10.78
CA LEU A 150 -0.51 11.77 -9.64
C LEU A 150 -0.89 10.37 -9.13
N PHE A 151 -1.21 9.45 -10.06
CA PHE A 151 -1.62 8.08 -9.75
C PHE A 151 -0.47 7.06 -9.75
N ALA A 152 0.79 7.52 -9.71
CA ALA A 152 1.96 6.65 -9.83
C ALA A 152 2.10 5.61 -8.72
N SER A 153 1.64 5.94 -7.51
CA SER A 153 1.64 5.05 -6.34
C SER A 153 0.30 4.37 -6.08
N TYR A 154 -0.61 4.35 -7.06
CA TYR A 154 -1.97 3.86 -6.87
C TYR A 154 -2.31 2.69 -7.79
N VAL A 155 -3.08 1.74 -7.26
CA VAL A 155 -3.61 0.59 -7.98
C VAL A 155 -5.10 0.46 -7.67
N PRO A 156 -6.00 0.52 -8.67
CA PRO A 156 -7.40 0.16 -8.47
C PRO A 156 -7.52 -1.36 -8.30
N ILE A 157 -8.18 -1.80 -7.23
CA ILE A 157 -8.35 -3.23 -6.91
C ILE A 157 -9.84 -3.51 -6.69
N PHE A 158 -10.34 -4.55 -7.35
CA PHE A 158 -11.65 -5.11 -7.05
C PHE A 158 -11.51 -6.17 -5.96
N ARG A 159 -12.17 -5.91 -4.83
CA ARG A 159 -12.25 -6.81 -3.70
C ARG A 159 -13.52 -7.62 -3.80
N TYR A 160 -13.39 -8.95 -3.81
CA TYR A 160 -14.53 -9.88 -3.84
C TYR A 160 -14.51 -10.78 -2.61
N ASN A 161 -15.70 -11.13 -2.11
CA ASN A 161 -15.86 -11.89 -0.87
C ASN A 161 -15.66 -13.41 -1.05
N GLU A 162 -15.46 -13.90 -2.28
CA GLU A 162 -15.23 -15.31 -2.58
C GLU A 162 -13.98 -15.51 -3.46
N ILE A 163 -13.37 -16.68 -3.33
CA ILE A 163 -12.28 -17.19 -4.16
C ILE A 163 -12.55 -18.65 -4.48
N ALA A 164 -12.13 -19.12 -5.65
CA ALA A 164 -12.10 -20.55 -5.94
C ALA A 164 -10.86 -21.21 -5.32
N ASP A 165 -11.03 -22.45 -4.86
CA ASP A 165 -9.91 -23.33 -4.53
C ASP A 165 -9.34 -24.03 -5.78
N ASP A 166 -8.31 -24.87 -5.58
CA ASP A 166 -7.67 -25.66 -6.64
C ASP A 166 -8.64 -26.61 -7.38
N HIS A 167 -9.85 -26.83 -6.84
CA HIS A 167 -10.91 -27.67 -7.42
C HIS A 167 -12.05 -26.85 -8.04
N GLY A 168 -11.94 -25.52 -8.08
CA GLY A 168 -12.98 -24.63 -8.59
C GLY A 168 -14.16 -24.44 -7.62
N VAL A 169 -14.03 -24.87 -6.36
CA VAL A 169 -15.08 -24.68 -5.35
C VAL A 169 -14.93 -23.30 -4.73
N LEU A 170 -16.01 -22.52 -4.77
CA LEU A 170 -16.04 -21.20 -4.17
C LEU A 170 -16.02 -21.29 -2.64
N ALA A 171 -15.16 -20.47 -2.04
CA ALA A 171 -15.05 -20.31 -0.62
C ALA A 171 -14.86 -18.82 -0.28
N GLU A 172 -15.25 -18.43 0.93
CA GLU A 172 -15.06 -17.07 1.43
C GLU A 172 -13.59 -16.61 1.35
N SER A 173 -13.34 -15.38 0.87
CA SER A 173 -12.03 -14.71 0.80
C SER A 173 -11.49 -14.39 2.19
N SER A 174 -11.12 -15.40 2.97
CA SER A 174 -10.53 -15.30 4.30
C SER A 174 -9.03 -15.58 4.28
N VAL A 175 -8.31 -15.23 5.34
CA VAL A 175 -6.86 -15.54 5.45
C VAL A 175 -6.60 -17.04 5.34
N ALA A 176 -7.50 -17.86 5.89
CA ALA A 176 -7.40 -19.31 5.82
C ALA A 176 -7.47 -19.82 4.37
N ASN A 177 -8.45 -19.35 3.60
CA ASN A 177 -8.71 -19.80 2.24
C ASN A 177 -7.72 -19.19 1.23
N LEU A 178 -7.37 -17.90 1.38
CA LEU A 178 -6.32 -17.26 0.57
C LEU A 178 -5.00 -18.01 0.70
N ARG A 179 -4.68 -18.53 1.89
CA ARG A 179 -3.48 -19.33 2.11
C ARG A 179 -3.52 -20.71 1.47
N GLN A 180 -4.72 -21.27 1.28
CA GLN A 180 -4.91 -22.54 0.59
C GLN A 180 -4.76 -22.34 -0.93
N ALA A 181 -5.54 -21.41 -1.50
CA ALA A 181 -5.51 -21.10 -2.93
C ALA A 181 -4.13 -20.57 -3.39
N TYR A 182 -3.55 -19.62 -2.65
CA TYR A 182 -2.28 -18.97 -3.02
C TYR A 182 -1.12 -19.42 -2.13
N HIS A 183 -0.96 -20.74 -1.95
CA HIS A 183 0.05 -21.30 -1.05
C HIS A 183 1.49 -20.84 -1.36
N SER A 184 1.78 -20.49 -2.61
CA SER A 184 3.05 -19.92 -3.08
C SER A 184 3.36 -18.55 -2.46
N TYR A 185 2.38 -17.80 -1.98
CA TYR A 185 2.58 -16.51 -1.31
C TYR A 185 2.93 -16.66 0.16
N PHE A 186 2.75 -17.83 0.76
CA PHE A 186 2.97 -18.01 2.20
C PHE A 186 4.19 -18.88 2.48
N TYR A 187 4.76 -18.68 3.67
CA TYR A 187 5.70 -19.64 4.23
C TYR A 187 4.97 -20.91 4.66
N LYS A 188 5.66 -22.06 4.57
CA LYS A 188 5.15 -23.36 5.04
C LYS A 188 4.67 -23.24 6.48
N ARG A 189 3.48 -23.78 6.76
CA ARG A 189 2.91 -23.78 8.11
C ARG A 189 3.84 -24.55 9.06
N ARG A 190 4.02 -24.00 10.26
CA ARG A 190 4.72 -24.70 11.35
C ARG A 190 3.81 -25.79 11.93
N LYS A 191 4.41 -26.82 12.54
CA LYS A 191 3.66 -27.90 13.23
C LYS A 191 2.72 -27.36 14.31
N LYS A 192 3.10 -26.27 14.98
CA LYS A 192 2.26 -25.56 15.96
C LYS A 192 1.74 -24.28 15.33
N THR A 193 0.43 -24.14 15.25
CA THR A 193 -0.25 -22.94 14.74
C THR A 193 0.02 -21.74 15.64
N ASN A 194 0.04 -20.55 15.05
CA ASN A 194 0.15 -19.33 15.84
C ASN A 194 -1.16 -19.05 16.58
N TRP A 195 -1.10 -18.42 17.75
CA TRP A 195 -2.28 -18.12 18.56
C TRP A 195 -3.33 -17.26 17.83
N PHE A 196 -2.89 -16.44 16.88
CA PHE A 196 -3.76 -15.54 16.13
C PHE A 196 -4.56 -16.29 15.04
N GLU A 197 -4.14 -17.49 14.64
CA GLU A 197 -4.86 -18.30 13.64
C GLU A 197 -6.18 -18.87 14.20
N ALA A 198 -6.35 -18.85 15.52
CA ALA A 198 -7.60 -19.23 16.20
C ALA A 198 -8.54 -18.03 16.45
N GLN A 199 -8.25 -16.85 15.91
CA GLN A 199 -9.07 -15.65 16.09
C GLN A 199 -9.97 -15.41 14.88
N GLN A 200 -11.08 -14.70 15.09
CA GLN A 200 -12.14 -14.51 14.09
C GLN A 200 -11.65 -13.95 12.76
N PHE A 201 -10.75 -12.95 12.74
CA PHE A 201 -10.26 -12.36 11.48
C PHE A 201 -9.59 -13.37 10.54
N TYR A 202 -9.14 -14.50 11.06
CA TYR A 202 -8.44 -15.49 10.25
C TYR A 202 -9.42 -16.22 9.31
N THR A 203 -10.70 -16.28 9.69
CA THR A 203 -11.79 -16.90 8.94
C THR A 203 -12.81 -15.89 8.42
N GLU A 204 -12.75 -14.63 8.88
CA GLU A 204 -13.63 -13.56 8.40
C GLU A 204 -13.29 -13.19 6.94
N PRO A 205 -14.29 -13.10 6.04
CA PRO A 205 -14.07 -12.74 4.65
C PRO A 205 -13.79 -11.24 4.46
N VAL A 206 -13.28 -10.90 3.28
CA VAL A 206 -13.31 -9.52 2.76
C VAL A 206 -14.78 -9.01 2.72
N PRO A 207 -15.07 -7.78 3.17
CA PRO A 207 -16.44 -7.27 3.20
C PRO A 207 -17.00 -6.96 1.81
N GLY A 208 -17.80 -7.86 1.24
CA GLY A 208 -18.57 -7.62 0.01
C GLY A 208 -17.75 -7.31 -1.26
N PRO A 209 -18.38 -7.35 -2.44
CA PRO A 209 -17.81 -6.86 -3.69
C PRO A 209 -17.66 -5.33 -3.66
N ARG A 210 -16.48 -4.80 -3.99
CA ARG A 210 -16.28 -3.35 -4.20
C ARG A 210 -14.95 -3.01 -4.87
N TRP A 211 -14.93 -1.85 -5.55
CA TRP A 211 -13.70 -1.24 -6.02
C TRP A 211 -13.08 -0.34 -4.96
N VAL A 212 -11.75 -0.37 -4.88
CA VAL A 212 -10.96 0.51 -4.02
C VAL A 212 -9.74 1.04 -4.75
N LEU A 213 -9.24 2.20 -4.34
CA LEU A 213 -7.96 2.72 -4.79
C LEU A 213 -6.90 2.49 -3.70
N CYS A 214 -5.97 1.58 -3.96
CA CYS A 214 -4.93 1.21 -3.01
C CYS A 214 -3.65 1.99 -3.27
N GLU A 215 -3.10 2.61 -2.23
CA GLU A 215 -1.78 3.23 -2.30
C GLU A 215 -0.68 2.21 -1.99
N THR A 216 0.32 2.12 -2.87
CA THR A 216 1.47 1.21 -2.76
C THR A 216 2.57 1.79 -1.89
N GLU A 217 2.61 3.11 -1.74
CA GLU A 217 3.47 3.77 -0.76
C GLU A 217 2.92 3.61 0.65
N TYR A 218 3.81 3.54 1.62
CA TYR A 218 3.44 3.34 3.02
C TYR A 218 3.45 4.67 3.76
N HIS A 219 2.49 4.84 4.65
CA HIS A 219 2.46 5.96 5.59
C HIS A 219 3.11 5.53 6.89
N ASN A 220 4.23 6.15 7.23
CA ASN A 220 4.85 5.91 8.52
C ASN A 220 3.86 6.31 9.63
N CYS A 221 3.50 5.32 10.45
CA CYS A 221 2.57 5.52 11.54
C CYS A 221 3.33 5.44 12.85
N THR A 222 3.43 6.55 13.56
CA THR A 222 3.67 6.45 15.00
C THR A 222 2.49 5.66 15.57
N LEU A 223 2.79 4.57 16.27
CA LEU A 223 1.83 3.55 16.72
C LEU A 223 0.60 4.07 17.49
N ARG A 224 0.62 5.35 17.90
CA ARG A 224 -0.39 5.94 18.75
C ARG A 224 -1.63 6.40 17.98
N ARG A 225 -1.52 6.83 16.71
CA ARG A 225 -2.65 7.49 16.02
C ARG A 225 -2.68 7.27 14.48
N PRO A 226 -2.90 6.04 13.99
CA PRO A 226 -3.05 5.78 12.56
C PRO A 226 -4.21 6.56 11.92
N HIS A 227 -5.28 6.84 12.68
CA HIS A 227 -6.42 7.64 12.22
C HIS A 227 -6.01 9.04 11.75
N HIS A 228 -5.12 9.75 12.46
CA HIS A 228 -4.69 11.08 11.99
C HIS A 228 -3.94 11.05 10.66
N LYS A 229 -3.17 9.97 10.39
CA LYS A 229 -2.52 9.78 9.10
C LYS A 229 -3.54 9.52 8.00
N LEU A 230 -4.57 8.72 8.28
CA LEU A 230 -5.69 8.49 7.36
C LEU A 230 -6.52 9.75 7.12
N ASP A 231 -6.84 10.52 8.16
CA ASP A 231 -7.60 11.76 8.04
C ASP A 231 -6.84 12.77 7.19
N LYS A 232 -5.51 12.85 7.37
CA LYS A 232 -4.65 13.69 6.52
C LYS A 232 -4.64 13.17 5.08
N PHE A 233 -4.48 11.86 4.90
CA PHE A 233 -4.50 11.24 3.59
C PHE A 233 -5.81 11.49 2.82
N ALA A 234 -6.97 11.39 3.49
CA ALA A 234 -8.26 11.76 2.90
C ALA A 234 -8.31 13.24 2.51
N ARG A 235 -7.87 14.14 3.40
CA ARG A 235 -7.81 15.59 3.12
C ARG A 235 -6.86 15.93 1.98
N ASP A 236 -5.75 15.22 1.82
CA ASP A 236 -4.82 15.40 0.70
C ASP A 236 -5.46 15.01 -0.65
N TRP A 237 -6.61 14.33 -0.63
CA TRP A 237 -7.46 14.02 -1.76
C TRP A 237 -8.74 14.87 -1.83
N ASP A 238 -8.87 15.88 -0.95
CA ASP A 238 -10.07 16.69 -0.76
C ASP A 238 -11.32 15.86 -0.41
N LEU A 239 -11.11 14.71 0.27
CA LEU A 239 -12.16 13.79 0.66
C LEU A 239 -12.44 13.83 2.18
N PRO A 240 -13.69 13.53 2.59
CA PRO A 240 -14.02 13.28 3.99
C PRO A 240 -13.22 12.09 4.58
N PRO A 241 -12.91 12.09 5.89
CA PRO A 241 -12.14 11.02 6.54
C PRO A 241 -12.68 9.60 6.33
N GLU A 242 -13.99 9.45 6.17
CA GLU A 242 -14.66 8.18 5.93
C GLU A 242 -14.29 7.51 4.60
N PHE A 243 -13.63 8.20 3.67
CA PHE A 243 -13.16 7.61 2.42
C PHE A 243 -11.82 6.89 2.59
N ALA A 244 -11.01 7.26 3.59
CA ALA A 244 -9.69 6.68 3.82
C ALA A 244 -9.72 5.61 4.91
N HIS A 245 -9.39 4.38 4.55
CA HIS A 245 -9.44 3.24 5.45
C HIS A 245 -8.08 2.61 5.70
N GLN A 246 -7.87 2.19 6.95
CA GLN A 246 -6.85 1.20 7.27
C GLN A 246 -7.38 -0.18 6.87
N LYS A 247 -6.60 -0.92 6.09
CA LYS A 247 -6.92 -2.31 5.71
C LYS A 247 -6.99 -3.22 6.94
N SER A 248 -7.90 -4.18 6.91
CA SER A 248 -7.84 -5.39 7.73
C SER A 248 -6.68 -6.30 7.28
N ILE A 249 -6.34 -7.32 8.08
CA ILE A 249 -5.35 -8.34 7.66
C ILE A 249 -5.77 -9.05 6.38
N VAL A 250 -7.06 -9.39 6.26
CA VAL A 250 -7.54 -10.14 5.10
C VAL A 250 -7.42 -9.31 3.82
N GLU A 251 -7.80 -8.02 3.88
CA GLU A 251 -7.69 -7.10 2.75
C GLU A 251 -6.24 -6.82 2.35
N ASP A 252 -5.34 -6.60 3.31
CA ASP A 252 -3.92 -6.39 2.96
C ASP A 252 -3.30 -7.63 2.30
N ILE A 253 -3.63 -8.83 2.78
CA ILE A 253 -3.16 -10.08 2.16
C ILE A 253 -3.77 -10.24 0.77
N TYR A 254 -5.07 -10.01 0.62
CA TYR A 254 -5.79 -10.07 -0.64
C TYR A 254 -5.15 -9.14 -1.67
N ASP A 255 -4.96 -7.85 -1.35
CA ASP A 255 -4.40 -6.86 -2.26
C ASP A 255 -2.98 -7.23 -2.71
N ARG A 256 -2.15 -7.78 -1.81
CA ARG A 256 -0.79 -8.25 -2.14
C ARG A 256 -0.79 -9.41 -3.12
N ILE A 257 -1.75 -10.32 -2.99
CA ILE A 257 -1.92 -11.46 -3.89
C ILE A 257 -2.38 -10.96 -5.25
N ILE A 258 -3.47 -10.17 -5.32
CA ILE A 258 -4.00 -9.64 -6.58
C ILE A 258 -2.93 -8.89 -7.35
N VAL A 259 -2.22 -7.97 -6.69
CA VAL A 259 -1.15 -7.20 -7.35
C VAL A 259 0.00 -8.09 -7.78
N GLY A 260 0.42 -9.06 -6.96
CA GLY A 260 1.49 -9.97 -7.33
C GLY A 260 1.12 -10.88 -8.51
N GLU A 261 -0.11 -11.39 -8.56
CA GLU A 261 -0.61 -12.26 -9.64
C GLU A 261 -0.85 -11.47 -10.94
N ALA A 262 -1.36 -10.25 -10.84
CA ALA A 262 -1.63 -9.41 -12.01
C ALA A 262 -0.36 -8.82 -12.62
N LEU A 263 0.53 -8.28 -11.78
CA LEU A 263 1.66 -7.46 -12.24
C LEU A 263 2.99 -8.22 -12.22
N ALA A 264 3.04 -9.40 -11.60
CA ALA A 264 4.29 -10.12 -11.32
C ALA A 264 5.32 -9.30 -10.53
N GLU A 265 4.84 -8.32 -9.77
CA GLU A 265 5.62 -7.39 -8.95
C GLU A 265 5.14 -7.39 -7.50
N ASP A 266 6.07 -7.21 -6.56
CA ASP A 266 5.72 -6.99 -5.16
C ASP A 266 5.63 -5.49 -4.84
N LEU A 267 4.62 -4.78 -5.36
CA LEU A 267 4.52 -3.33 -5.12
C LEU A 267 4.40 -2.96 -3.62
N PHE A 268 3.88 -3.89 -2.81
CA PHE A 268 3.79 -3.72 -1.36
C PHE A 268 4.96 -4.36 -0.58
N ALA A 269 5.97 -4.94 -1.25
CA ALA A 269 7.16 -5.42 -0.56
C ALA A 269 8.04 -4.24 -0.16
N GLY A 270 8.01 -3.91 1.13
CA GLY A 270 8.84 -2.90 1.74
C GLY A 270 9.45 -3.39 3.05
N GLY A 271 10.47 -2.69 3.54
CA GLY A 271 11.06 -2.89 4.86
C GLY A 271 10.15 -2.42 6.00
N THR A 272 8.85 -2.68 5.94
CA THR A 272 7.85 -2.20 6.90
C THR A 272 7.00 -3.33 7.45
N ASN A 273 6.40 -3.09 8.62
CA ASN A 273 5.35 -3.93 9.18
C ASN A 273 4.02 -3.24 8.91
N ASN A 274 3.20 -3.78 8.01
CA ASN A 274 1.92 -3.17 7.70
C ASN A 274 0.96 -3.36 8.88
N MET A 275 0.66 -2.26 9.54
CA MET A 275 -0.33 -2.15 10.58
C MET A 275 -1.70 -2.26 9.95
N THR A 276 -2.48 -3.20 10.44
CA THR A 276 -3.88 -3.38 10.04
C THR A 276 -4.82 -3.03 11.19
N THR A 277 -6.11 -2.94 10.90
CA THR A 277 -7.16 -2.68 11.92
C THR A 277 -7.32 -3.84 12.91
N THR A 278 -6.66 -4.97 12.68
CA THR A 278 -6.78 -6.19 13.45
C THR A 278 -6.10 -6.07 14.82
N GLN A 279 -6.90 -5.73 15.85
CA GLN A 279 -6.48 -5.63 17.25
C GLN A 279 -7.33 -6.54 18.15
N TYR A 280 -6.70 -7.21 19.12
CA TYR A 280 -7.37 -8.11 20.04
C TYR A 280 -7.12 -7.76 21.50
N ARG A 281 -8.18 -7.75 22.32
CA ARG A 281 -8.05 -7.60 23.77
C ARG A 281 -8.03 -8.98 24.44
N VAL A 282 -6.90 -9.33 25.06
CA VAL A 282 -6.79 -10.56 25.86
C VAL A 282 -6.52 -10.20 27.31
N ARG A 283 -7.49 -10.50 28.19
CA ARG A 283 -7.44 -10.44 29.67
C ARG A 283 -6.94 -9.14 30.33
N LYS A 284 -6.65 -8.08 29.52
CA LYS A 284 -6.28 -6.66 29.83
C LYS A 284 -5.24 -6.09 28.85
N SER A 285 -4.57 -6.93 28.06
CA SER A 285 -3.55 -6.51 27.07
C SER A 285 -4.12 -6.41 25.65
N ARG A 286 -3.74 -5.39 24.88
CA ARG A 286 -3.98 -5.33 23.43
C ARG A 286 -2.92 -6.16 22.71
N ARG A 287 -3.31 -6.98 21.75
CA ARG A 287 -2.43 -7.68 20.82
C ARG A 287 -2.70 -7.17 19.41
N LEU A 288 -1.66 -7.10 18.61
CA LEU A 288 -1.72 -6.65 17.24
C LEU A 288 -1.26 -7.76 16.31
N VAL A 289 -1.92 -7.88 15.18
CA VAL A 289 -1.48 -8.71 14.05
C VAL A 289 -1.06 -7.77 12.93
N PHE A 290 0.08 -8.03 12.31
CA PHE A 290 0.58 -7.26 11.18
C PHE A 290 1.16 -8.21 10.13
N THR A 291 1.24 -7.70 8.92
CA THR A 291 1.71 -8.40 7.73
C THR A 291 3.06 -7.83 7.30
N VAL A 292 3.91 -8.70 6.77
CA VAL A 292 5.20 -8.36 6.18
C VAL A 292 5.33 -9.17 4.91
N GLN A 293 5.74 -8.53 3.81
CA GLN A 293 6.08 -9.21 2.57
C GLN A 293 7.57 -9.09 2.31
N ARG A 294 8.22 -10.23 2.05
CA ARG A 294 9.60 -10.29 1.60
C ARG A 294 9.68 -11.26 0.43
N VAL A 295 10.04 -10.76 -0.75
CA VAL A 295 10.31 -11.59 -1.94
C VAL A 295 9.17 -12.57 -2.23
N HIS A 296 8.00 -12.03 -2.58
CA HIS A 296 6.75 -12.73 -2.85
C HIS A 296 6.18 -13.57 -1.69
N LYS A 297 6.79 -13.49 -0.49
CA LYS A 297 6.35 -14.23 0.68
C LYS A 297 5.75 -13.34 1.75
N ILE A 298 4.49 -13.56 2.05
CA ILE A 298 3.70 -12.93 3.10
C ILE A 298 3.89 -13.70 4.41
N THR A 299 4.22 -12.96 5.47
CA THR A 299 4.27 -13.44 6.85
C THR A 299 3.31 -12.66 7.72
N LEU A 300 2.56 -13.37 8.56
CA LEU A 300 1.75 -12.78 9.62
C LEU A 300 2.51 -12.87 10.94
N HIS A 301 2.53 -11.77 11.67
CA HIS A 301 3.16 -11.67 12.98
C HIS A 301 2.15 -11.18 14.01
N GLY A 302 2.08 -11.88 15.15
CA GLY A 302 1.29 -11.45 16.30
C GLY A 302 2.20 -10.96 17.43
N LYS A 303 2.00 -9.71 17.88
CA LYS A 303 2.75 -9.13 19.01
C LYS A 303 1.82 -8.79 20.17
N ARG A 304 2.32 -8.99 21.40
CA ARG A 304 1.63 -8.57 22.63
C ARG A 304 2.01 -7.11 22.94
N GLY A 305 1.02 -6.29 23.29
CA GLY A 305 1.19 -4.87 23.56
C GLY A 305 1.37 -4.03 22.30
N ILE A 306 1.53 -2.72 22.50
CA ILE A 306 2.05 -1.83 21.46
C ILE A 306 3.50 -2.26 21.19
N PRO A 307 3.88 -2.60 19.96
CA PRO A 307 5.24 -2.98 19.65
C PRO A 307 6.24 -1.93 20.14
N HIS A 308 7.17 -2.31 21.03
CA HIS A 308 8.42 -1.56 21.14
C HIS A 308 9.22 -1.89 19.87
N TRP A 309 9.12 -1.03 18.85
CA TRP A 309 10.00 -1.06 17.70
C TRP A 309 11.25 -0.31 18.12
N ARG A 310 12.38 -1.01 18.21
CA ARG A 310 13.66 -0.34 18.38
C ARG A 310 13.99 0.30 17.03
N ALA A 311 14.38 1.58 17.03
CA ALA A 311 14.83 2.28 15.83
C ALA A 311 15.94 1.50 15.08
N SER A 312 16.72 0.68 15.80
CA SER A 312 17.76 -0.21 15.24
C SER A 312 17.26 -1.47 14.53
N ARG A 313 15.94 -1.78 14.50
CA ARG A 313 15.40 -2.90 13.72
C ARG A 313 14.75 -2.39 12.44
N ARG A 314 15.21 -2.95 11.31
CA ARG A 314 14.86 -2.71 9.88
C ARG A 314 13.36 -2.72 9.49
N LEU A 315 12.39 -2.76 10.41
CA LEU A 315 10.96 -2.82 10.08
C LEU A 315 10.14 -1.85 10.94
N TRP A 316 9.87 -0.66 10.40
CA TRP A 316 9.02 0.36 11.03
C TRP A 316 7.51 0.04 10.84
N PRO A 317 6.65 0.40 11.80
CA PRO A 317 5.21 0.33 11.62
C PRO A 317 4.76 1.31 10.54
N ALA A 318 3.99 0.84 9.58
CA ALA A 318 3.40 1.69 8.56
C ALA A 318 2.01 1.20 8.21
N LEU A 319 1.21 2.00 7.51
CA LEU A 319 -0.01 1.53 6.87
C LEU A 319 0.03 1.79 5.37
N HIS A 320 -0.58 0.91 4.59
CA HIS A 320 -0.96 1.20 3.21
C HIS A 320 -2.43 1.62 3.22
N PRO A 321 -2.74 2.91 3.01
CA PRO A 321 -4.11 3.37 3.05
C PRO A 321 -4.87 2.88 1.81
N THR A 322 -6.18 2.99 1.89
CA THR A 322 -7.09 2.65 0.79
C THR A 322 -8.18 3.68 0.75
N LEU A 323 -8.45 4.23 -0.44
CA LEU A 323 -9.65 5.01 -0.67
C LEU A 323 -10.78 4.08 -1.10
N ALA A 324 -11.92 4.17 -0.43
CA ALA A 324 -13.17 3.54 -0.85
C ALA A 324 -14.24 4.63 -0.95
N PHE A 325 -14.94 4.67 -2.07
CA PHE A 325 -16.02 5.60 -2.31
C PHE A 325 -17.31 4.89 -1.88
N PRO A 326 -18.02 5.39 -0.85
CA PRO A 326 -19.28 4.78 -0.45
C PRO A 326 -20.24 4.82 -1.64
N GLU A 327 -20.98 3.73 -1.83
CA GLU A 327 -22.05 3.71 -2.82
C GLU A 327 -23.04 4.84 -2.48
N THR A 328 -23.33 5.67 -3.47
CA THR A 328 -24.34 6.72 -3.32
C THR A 328 -25.65 6.04 -2.91
N PRO A 329 -26.29 6.47 -1.81
CA PRO A 329 -27.47 5.80 -1.26
C PRO A 329 -28.67 5.79 -2.20
#